data_AF-A0A1F6GV76-F1
#
_entry.id   AF-A0A1F6GV76-F1
#
_cell.length_a   1.000
_cell.length_b   1.000
_cell.length_c   1.000
_cell.angle_alpha   90.00
_cell.angle_beta   90.00
_cell.angle_gamma   90.00
#
_symmetry.space_group_name_H-M   'P 1'
#
loop_
_entity.id
_entity.type
_entity.pdbx_description
1 polymer ?
#
loop_
_entity_poly.entity_id
_entity_poly.type
_entity_poly.pdbx_seq_one_letter_code
_entity_poly.pdbx_strand_id
1 'polypeptide(L)'
;MLVKTLDNFRAALDKQLLLAANYLNFLTTCKSQTIKPQPKVTEFRGSFVTLKITIGYARNDDQKQLARLKQRSGTQTVNIDFSFNEWIVDPIELSINGTDIPAYCKENMVAEKFRAILQQIEKNKYRSNDVFDLARLVSKPMDQGKVVQILKETCKRRKVNVSPDSFKNPEYRKAASKGYEQIGIQIGDETLPNFDASWASIRAFFEKLPWEQGD
;
A
#
# COMPACT_ATOMS: atom_id res chain seq x y z
N MET A 1 26.54 6.48 -8.57
CA MET A 1 26.29 5.07 -8.21
C MET A 1 24.80 4.71 -8.31
N LEU A 2 23.90 5.44 -7.63
CA LEU A 2 22.44 5.22 -7.65
C LEU A 2 21.80 5.17 -9.05
N VAL A 3 22.15 6.12 -9.92
CA VAL A 3 21.61 6.19 -11.30
C VAL A 3 21.90 4.90 -12.07
N LYS A 4 23.16 4.44 -12.05
CA LYS A 4 23.58 3.19 -12.69
C LYS A 4 22.85 1.97 -12.12
N THR A 5 22.60 1.95 -10.82
CA THR A 5 21.81 0.88 -10.17
C THR A 5 20.36 0.88 -10.65
N LEU A 6 19.71 2.06 -10.73
CA LEU A 6 18.33 2.16 -11.21
C LEU A 6 18.20 1.85 -12.70
N ASP A 7 19.19 2.21 -13.51
CA ASP A 7 19.23 1.87 -14.95
C ASP A 7 19.40 0.36 -15.14
N ASN A 8 20.28 -0.29 -14.37
CA ASN A 8 20.42 -1.75 -14.37
C ASN A 8 19.12 -2.44 -13.94
N PHE A 9 18.50 -1.98 -12.86
CA PHE A 9 17.21 -2.48 -12.40
C PHE A 9 16.13 -2.31 -13.47
N ARG A 10 16.08 -1.14 -14.13
CA ARG A 10 15.15 -0.87 -15.22
C ARG A 10 15.33 -1.85 -16.38
N ALA A 11 16.56 -2.07 -16.82
CA ALA A 11 16.86 -2.98 -17.91
C ALA A 11 16.46 -4.42 -17.56
N ALA A 12 16.74 -4.85 -16.33
CA ALA A 12 16.30 -6.15 -15.82
C ALA A 12 14.77 -6.26 -15.77
N LEU A 13 14.08 -5.24 -15.27
CA LEU A 13 12.62 -5.20 -15.19
C LEU A 13 11.97 -5.22 -16.58
N ASP A 14 12.43 -4.38 -17.52
CA ASP A 14 11.91 -4.36 -18.89
C ASP A 14 12.10 -5.73 -19.58
N LYS A 15 13.24 -6.39 -19.36
CA LYS A 15 13.50 -7.74 -19.87
C LYS A 15 12.51 -8.75 -19.27
N GLN A 16 12.31 -8.73 -17.96
CA GLN A 16 11.39 -9.67 -17.29
C GLN A 16 9.93 -9.43 -17.67
N LEU A 17 9.51 -8.18 -17.83
CA LEU A 17 8.15 -7.85 -18.31
C LEU A 17 7.86 -8.42 -19.69
N LEU A 18 8.84 -8.36 -20.60
CA LEU A 18 8.71 -8.97 -21.93
C LEU A 18 8.60 -10.49 -21.85
N LEU A 19 9.45 -11.13 -21.04
CA LEU A 19 9.42 -12.58 -20.84
C LEU A 19 8.10 -13.04 -20.21
N ALA A 20 7.62 -12.32 -19.19
CA ALA A 20 6.36 -12.63 -18.49
C ALA A 20 5.15 -12.46 -19.42
N ALA A 21 5.10 -11.39 -20.22
CA ALA A 21 4.02 -11.18 -21.18
C ALA A 21 3.92 -12.33 -22.20
N ASN A 22 5.07 -12.80 -22.70
CA ASN A 22 5.13 -13.93 -23.62
C ASN A 22 4.75 -15.24 -22.92
N TYR A 23 5.25 -15.49 -21.70
CA TYR A 23 4.98 -16.72 -20.94
C TYR A 23 3.49 -16.85 -20.57
N LEU A 24 2.88 -15.77 -20.10
CA LEU A 24 1.46 -15.73 -19.72
C LEU A 24 0.53 -15.62 -20.94
N ASN A 25 1.09 -15.53 -22.15
CA ASN A 25 0.36 -15.35 -23.42
C ASN A 25 -0.66 -14.21 -23.37
N PHE A 26 -0.32 -13.13 -22.65
CA PHE A 26 -1.13 -11.93 -22.70
C PHE A 26 -0.87 -11.24 -24.04
N LEU A 27 -1.93 -10.86 -24.76
CA LEU A 27 -1.85 -10.10 -26.01
C LEU A 27 -1.45 -8.62 -25.78
N THR A 28 -0.59 -8.39 -24.79
CA THR A 28 -0.15 -7.08 -24.34
C THR A 28 1.37 -7.03 -24.23
N THR A 29 1.93 -5.87 -24.56
CA THR A 29 3.33 -5.54 -24.33
C THR A 29 3.39 -4.59 -23.14
N CYS A 30 4.28 -4.89 -22.18
CA CYS A 30 4.53 -4.06 -21.00
C CYS A 30 5.92 -3.43 -21.06
N LYS A 31 6.06 -2.20 -20.55
CA LYS A 31 7.36 -1.53 -20.44
C LYS A 31 7.39 -0.50 -19.32
N SER A 32 8.47 -0.44 -18.56
CA SER A 32 8.66 0.62 -17.57
C SER A 32 8.70 2.00 -18.23
N GLN A 33 7.86 2.90 -17.73
CA GLN A 33 7.80 4.30 -18.16
C GLN A 33 8.65 5.16 -17.23
N THR A 34 8.44 5.01 -15.92
CA THR A 34 9.21 5.74 -14.90
C THR A 34 9.57 4.82 -13.73
N ILE A 35 10.73 5.08 -13.13
CA ILE A 35 11.20 4.46 -11.88
C ILE A 35 11.85 5.59 -11.10
N LYS A 36 11.26 5.96 -9.96
CA LYS A 36 11.71 7.11 -9.16
C LYS A 36 11.74 6.77 -7.67
N PRO A 37 12.86 7.01 -6.97
CA PRO A 37 12.88 6.92 -5.52
C PRO A 37 12.05 8.04 -4.88
N GLN A 38 11.38 7.71 -3.78
CA GLN A 38 10.68 8.63 -2.89
C GLN A 38 11.07 8.38 -1.43
N PRO A 39 11.57 9.39 -0.69
CA PRO A 39 11.86 10.75 -1.17
C PRO A 39 12.96 10.76 -2.25
N LYS A 40 13.10 11.88 -2.97
CA LYS A 40 14.20 12.04 -3.93
C LYS A 40 15.50 11.96 -3.14
N VAL A 41 16.31 10.95 -3.42
CA VAL A 41 17.62 10.76 -2.80
C VAL A 41 18.69 10.66 -3.86
N THR A 42 19.89 11.16 -3.54
CA THR A 42 21.08 11.03 -4.37
C THR A 42 21.83 9.72 -4.09
N GLU A 43 21.63 9.15 -2.89
CA GLU A 43 22.20 7.88 -2.44
C GLU A 43 21.23 7.11 -1.53
N PHE A 44 21.22 5.78 -1.60
CA PHE A 44 20.50 4.92 -0.64
C PHE A 44 21.26 4.86 0.69
N ARG A 45 21.37 5.97 1.43
CA ARG A 45 21.99 5.98 2.77
C ARG A 45 20.92 6.09 3.84
N GLY A 46 20.54 4.96 4.43
CA GLY A 46 19.75 4.89 5.69
C GLY A 46 18.35 5.54 5.67
N SER A 47 17.93 6.13 4.56
CA SER A 47 16.59 6.69 4.39
C SER A 47 15.67 5.62 3.81
N PHE A 48 14.50 5.49 4.40
CA PHE A 48 13.47 4.58 3.92
C PHE A 48 12.97 5.07 2.56
N VAL A 49 13.38 4.38 1.49
CA VAL A 49 12.98 4.72 0.11
C VAL A 49 11.82 3.83 -0.33
N THR A 50 10.89 4.43 -1.04
CA THR A 50 9.92 3.74 -1.89
C THR A 50 10.31 3.97 -3.34
N LEU A 51 10.34 2.92 -4.18
CA LEU A 51 10.39 3.11 -5.62
C LEU A 51 8.97 3.26 -6.15
N LYS A 52 8.64 4.43 -6.68
CA LYS A 52 7.46 4.61 -7.52
C LYS A 52 7.80 4.17 -8.93
N ILE A 53 7.15 3.12 -9.40
CA ILE A 53 7.35 2.52 -10.70
C ILE A 53 6.05 2.66 -11.49
N THR A 54 6.14 3.20 -12.70
CA THR A 54 5.01 3.24 -13.63
C THR A 54 5.30 2.28 -14.76
N ILE A 55 4.45 1.27 -14.92
CA ILE A 55 4.50 0.31 -16.03
C ILE A 55 3.43 0.72 -17.04
N GLY A 56 3.86 1.00 -18.26
CA GLY A 56 2.95 1.20 -19.37
C GLY A 56 2.62 -0.14 -19.99
N TYR A 57 1.41 -0.25 -20.54
CA TYR A 57 1.01 -1.41 -21.33
C TYR A 57 0.27 -0.99 -22.59
N ALA A 58 0.30 -1.84 -23.61
CA ALA A 58 -0.43 -1.67 -24.85
C ALA A 58 -0.79 -3.05 -25.41
N ARG A 59 -1.92 -3.17 -26.12
CA ARG A 59 -2.22 -4.40 -26.86
C ARG A 59 -1.28 -4.55 -28.05
N ASN A 60 -0.97 -5.78 -28.41
CA ASN A 60 -0.02 -6.10 -29.49
C ASN A 60 -0.54 -5.71 -30.89
N ASP A 61 -1.86 -5.57 -31.04
CA ASP A 61 -2.53 -5.14 -32.26
C ASP A 61 -2.64 -3.61 -32.41
N ASP A 62 -2.37 -2.83 -31.35
CA ASP A 62 -2.46 -1.37 -31.37
C ASP A 62 -1.09 -0.70 -31.60
N GLN A 63 -0.75 -0.52 -32.88
CA GLN A 63 0.54 0.07 -33.29
C GLN A 63 0.77 1.48 -32.74
N LYS A 64 -0.29 2.30 -32.60
CA LYS A 64 -0.16 3.67 -32.07
C LYS A 64 0.22 3.64 -30.60
N GLN A 65 -0.44 2.79 -29.81
CA GLN A 65 -0.11 2.65 -28.39
C GLN A 65 1.25 1.98 -28.16
N LEU A 66 1.62 1.00 -28.99
CA LEU A 66 2.95 0.39 -28.95
C LEU A 66 4.05 1.42 -29.26
N ALA A 67 3.85 2.31 -30.23
CA ALA A 67 4.79 3.38 -30.53
C ALA A 67 4.99 4.32 -29.33
N ARG A 68 3.90 4.75 -28.68
CA ARG A 68 3.94 5.56 -27.45
C ARG A 68 4.64 4.82 -26.30
N LEU A 69 4.33 3.54 -26.11
CA LEU A 69 4.94 2.71 -25.08
C LEU A 69 6.46 2.61 -25.24
N LYS A 70 6.93 2.42 -26.49
CA LYS A 70 8.37 2.40 -26.83
C LYS A 70 9.06 3.73 -26.53
N GLN A 71 8.37 4.84 -26.77
CA GLN A 71 8.84 6.21 -26.47
C GLN A 71 8.70 6.61 -24.99
N ARG A 72 8.22 5.70 -24.12
CA ARG A 72 7.94 5.96 -22.70
C ARG A 72 6.90 7.08 -22.46
N SER A 73 5.96 7.22 -23.40
CA SER A 73 4.83 8.15 -23.35
C SER A 73 3.49 7.39 -23.36
N GLY A 74 3.49 6.13 -22.91
CA GLY A 74 2.31 5.29 -22.83
C GLY A 74 1.25 5.90 -21.90
N THR A 75 0.00 5.94 -22.37
CA THR A 75 -1.12 6.53 -21.62
C THR A 75 -1.83 5.51 -20.74
N GLN A 76 -1.81 4.22 -21.11
CA GLN A 76 -2.30 3.12 -20.30
C GLN A 76 -1.19 2.67 -19.35
N THR A 77 -1.40 2.84 -18.05
CA THR A 77 -0.37 2.56 -17.04
C THR A 77 -0.92 1.87 -15.80
N VAL A 78 -0.04 1.10 -15.15
CA VAL A 78 -0.19 0.55 -13.80
C VAL A 78 0.93 1.12 -12.96
N ASN A 79 0.60 1.59 -11.76
CA ASN A 79 1.58 2.13 -10.82
C ASN A 79 1.87 1.12 -9.72
N ILE A 80 3.15 0.95 -9.40
CA ILE A 80 3.66 0.07 -8.36
C ILE A 80 4.45 0.92 -7.38
N ASP A 81 4.10 0.84 -6.10
CA ASP A 81 4.87 1.43 -5.01
C ASP A 81 5.64 0.29 -4.30
N PHE A 82 6.96 0.26 -4.45
CA PHE A 82 7.82 -0.77 -3.82
C PHE A 82 8.55 -0.18 -2.61
N SER A 83 8.12 -0.55 -1.41
CA SER A 83 8.65 -0.03 -0.15
C SER A 83 9.74 -0.95 0.41
N PHE A 84 10.97 -0.43 0.59
CA PHE A 84 12.07 -1.22 1.16
C PHE A 84 12.00 -1.39 2.69
N ASN A 85 11.14 -0.61 3.36
CA ASN A 85 11.05 -0.58 4.82
C ASN A 85 9.73 -1.16 5.33
N GLU A 86 9.31 -2.26 4.73
CA GLU A 86 8.09 -2.94 5.13
C GLU A 86 8.44 -4.21 5.86
N TRP A 87 7.82 -4.39 7.03
CA TRP A 87 7.96 -5.61 7.81
C TRP A 87 6.70 -6.42 7.60
N ILE A 88 6.84 -7.57 6.94
CA ILE A 88 5.74 -8.47 6.63
C ILE A 88 5.94 -9.73 7.48
N VAL A 89 4.95 -10.04 8.30
CA VAL A 89 4.93 -11.25 9.14
C VAL A 89 3.98 -12.27 8.52
N ASP A 90 4.45 -13.50 8.29
CA ASP A 90 3.64 -14.60 7.74
C ASP A 90 2.83 -14.20 6.49
N PRO A 91 3.51 -13.88 5.37
CA PRO A 91 2.82 -13.67 4.10
C PRO A 91 1.99 -14.90 3.75
N ILE A 92 0.80 -14.67 3.19
CA ILE A 92 -0.07 -15.73 2.67
C ILE A 92 0.11 -15.86 1.17
N GLU A 93 -0.19 -17.02 0.61
CA GLU A 93 -0.28 -17.19 -0.83
C GLU A 93 -1.72 -16.91 -1.29
N LEU A 94 -1.88 -15.96 -2.21
CA LEU A 94 -3.13 -15.74 -2.92
C LEU A 94 -3.02 -16.34 -4.32
N SER A 95 -3.83 -17.36 -4.59
CA SER A 95 -3.92 -17.93 -5.93
C SER A 95 -4.87 -17.10 -6.80
N ILE A 96 -4.34 -16.50 -7.87
CA ILE A 96 -5.12 -15.74 -8.84
C ILE A 96 -4.89 -16.36 -10.22
N ASN A 97 -5.94 -16.93 -10.81
CA ASN A 97 -5.89 -17.58 -12.12
C ASN A 97 -4.75 -18.62 -12.24
N GLY A 98 -4.51 -19.41 -11.19
CA GLY A 98 -3.46 -20.44 -11.16
C GLY A 98 -2.05 -19.90 -10.96
N THR A 99 -1.90 -18.61 -10.62
CA THR A 99 -0.63 -18.02 -10.18
C THR A 99 -0.70 -17.70 -8.70
N ASP A 100 0.21 -18.24 -7.92
CA ASP A 100 0.30 -17.95 -6.50
C ASP A 100 1.15 -16.70 -6.28
N ILE A 101 0.55 -15.72 -5.60
CA ILE A 101 1.16 -14.42 -5.33
C ILE A 101 1.25 -14.23 -3.82
N PRO A 102 2.45 -14.00 -3.26
CA PRO A 102 2.60 -13.63 -1.86
C PRO A 102 1.85 -12.34 -1.56
N ALA A 103 1.06 -12.35 -0.50
CA ALA A 103 0.25 -11.23 -0.08
C ALA A 103 0.27 -11.05 1.44
N TYR A 104 -0.18 -9.88 1.87
CA TYR A 104 -0.34 -9.58 3.28
C TYR A 104 -1.46 -10.42 3.85
N CYS A 105 -1.20 -11.06 5.00
CA CYS A 105 -2.29 -11.54 5.83
C CYS A 105 -3.11 -10.35 6.37
N LYS A 106 -4.35 -10.61 6.79
CA LYS A 106 -5.27 -9.58 7.31
C LYS A 106 -4.69 -8.82 8.51
N GLU A 107 -3.94 -9.48 9.38
CA GLU A 107 -3.32 -8.87 10.56
C GLU A 107 -2.28 -7.81 10.16
N ASN A 108 -1.46 -8.07 9.13
CA ASN A 108 -0.54 -7.05 8.61
C ASN A 108 -1.30 -5.86 8.01
N MET A 109 -2.36 -6.12 7.23
CA MET A 109 -3.15 -5.05 6.62
C MET A 109 -3.75 -4.13 7.68
N VAL A 110 -4.31 -4.71 8.76
CA VAL A 110 -4.90 -3.95 9.86
C VAL A 110 -3.83 -3.15 10.62
N ALA A 111 -2.71 -3.77 10.99
CA ALA A 111 -1.62 -3.11 11.69
C ALA A 111 -1.03 -1.93 10.88
N GLU A 112 -0.79 -2.11 9.58
CA GLU A 112 -0.27 -1.04 8.71
C GLU A 112 -1.24 0.14 8.58
N LYS A 113 -2.54 -0.13 8.51
CA LYS A 113 -3.57 0.92 8.45
C LYS A 113 -3.66 1.70 9.76
N PHE A 114 -3.61 1.03 10.91
CA PHE A 114 -3.54 1.71 12.20
C PHE A 114 -2.29 2.59 12.31
N ARG A 115 -1.10 2.05 12.00
CA ARG A 115 0.14 2.82 11.97
C ARG A 115 0.04 4.03 11.02
N ALA A 116 -0.58 3.85 9.85
CA ALA A 116 -0.75 4.91 8.87
C ALA A 116 -1.62 6.06 9.39
N ILE A 117 -2.72 5.75 10.11
CA ILE A 117 -3.58 6.75 10.77
C ILE A 117 -2.80 7.48 11.87
N LEU A 118 -2.04 6.77 12.71
CA LEU A 118 -1.24 7.38 13.78
C LEU A 118 -0.14 8.31 13.25
N GLN A 119 0.42 8.00 12.08
CA GLN A 119 1.47 8.80 11.44
C GLN A 119 0.91 9.97 10.58
N GLN A 120 -0.40 10.03 10.37
CA GLN A 120 -0.97 10.89 9.32
C GLN A 120 -0.73 12.39 9.56
N ILE A 121 -0.75 12.82 10.82
CA ILE A 121 -0.54 14.22 11.22
C ILE A 121 0.89 14.65 10.90
N GLU A 122 1.89 13.86 11.32
CA GLU A 122 3.31 14.14 11.06
C GLU A 122 3.63 14.19 9.55
N LYS A 123 2.89 13.44 8.73
CA LYS A 123 3.08 13.37 7.28
C LYS A 123 2.20 14.34 6.50
N ASN A 124 1.35 15.13 7.17
CA ASN A 124 0.34 15.97 6.54
C ASN A 124 -0.48 15.20 5.48
N LYS A 125 -0.94 14.00 5.86
CA LYS A 125 -1.75 13.12 5.01
C LYS A 125 -3.13 12.90 5.64
N TYR A 126 -4.12 12.66 4.80
CA TYR A 126 -5.46 12.25 5.22
C TYR A 126 -5.64 10.77 4.90
N ARG A 127 -6.11 10.00 5.87
CA ARG A 127 -6.23 8.53 5.79
C ARG A 127 -7.68 8.06 5.83
N SER A 128 -8.58 8.75 5.13
CA SER A 128 -10.00 8.40 5.08
C SER A 128 -10.25 6.98 4.53
N ASN A 129 -9.54 6.60 3.47
CA ASN A 129 -9.60 5.23 2.93
C ASN A 129 -9.19 4.17 3.97
N ASP A 130 -8.19 4.47 4.81
CA ASP A 130 -7.75 3.54 5.84
C ASP A 130 -8.84 3.34 6.91
N VAL A 131 -9.67 4.35 7.21
CA VAL A 131 -10.84 4.21 8.11
C VAL A 131 -11.89 3.29 7.50
N PHE A 132 -12.24 3.49 6.23
CA PHE A 132 -13.20 2.63 5.53
C PHE A 132 -12.72 1.17 5.49
N ASP A 133 -11.47 0.95 5.09
CA ASP A 133 -10.89 -0.39 5.00
C ASP A 133 -10.81 -1.06 6.37
N LEU A 134 -10.35 -0.33 7.40
CA LEU A 134 -10.29 -0.87 8.75
C LEU A 134 -11.67 -1.26 9.26
N ALA A 135 -12.70 -0.44 9.07
CA ALA A 135 -14.05 -0.75 9.53
C ALA A 135 -14.58 -2.07 8.94
N ARG A 136 -14.19 -2.39 7.69
CA ARG A 136 -14.51 -3.66 7.02
C ARG A 136 -13.61 -4.82 7.41
N LEU A 137 -12.37 -4.56 7.78
CA LEU A 137 -11.41 -5.59 8.18
C LEU A 137 -11.64 -6.03 9.63
N VAL A 138 -11.82 -5.08 10.56
CA VAL A 138 -11.97 -5.37 12.00
C VAL A 138 -13.27 -6.09 12.36
N SER A 139 -14.27 -6.07 11.46
CA SER A 139 -15.50 -6.86 11.61
C SER A 139 -15.30 -8.35 11.33
N LYS A 140 -14.16 -8.75 10.76
CA LYS A 140 -13.83 -10.14 10.49
C LYS A 140 -13.00 -10.75 11.63
N PRO A 141 -13.18 -12.04 11.96
CA PRO A 141 -12.33 -12.70 12.95
C PRO A 141 -10.86 -12.61 12.57
N MET A 142 -9.99 -12.28 13.52
CA MET A 142 -8.54 -12.23 13.34
C MET A 142 -7.80 -12.43 14.67
N ASP A 143 -6.52 -12.76 14.59
CA ASP A 143 -5.66 -12.85 15.77
C ASP A 143 -5.26 -11.44 16.23
N GLN A 144 -5.91 -10.96 17.29
CA GLN A 144 -5.64 -9.63 17.86
C GLN A 144 -4.26 -9.52 18.51
N GLY A 145 -3.72 -10.62 19.05
CA GLY A 145 -2.36 -10.63 19.61
C GLY A 145 -1.32 -10.40 18.52
N LYS A 146 -1.50 -11.09 17.39
CA LYS A 146 -0.67 -10.88 16.20
C LYS A 146 -0.79 -9.46 15.63
N VAL A 147 -1.99 -8.87 15.62
CA VAL A 147 -2.17 -7.46 15.21
C VAL A 147 -1.35 -6.51 16.10
N VAL A 148 -1.40 -6.66 17.42
CA VAL A 148 -0.62 -5.81 18.35
C VAL A 148 0.87 -5.96 18.13
N GLN A 149 1.35 -7.20 18.00
CA GLN A 149 2.75 -7.48 17.76
C GLN A 149 3.24 -6.81 16.46
N ILE A 150 2.51 -6.99 15.37
CA ILE A 150 2.83 -6.38 14.07
C ILE A 150 2.81 -4.85 14.18
N LEU A 151 1.76 -4.30 14.80
CA LEU A 151 1.57 -2.87 14.98
C LEU A 151 2.72 -2.22 15.77
N LYS A 152 3.11 -2.80 16.93
CA LYS A 152 4.18 -2.27 17.79
C LYS A 152 5.50 -2.17 17.03
N GLU A 153 5.90 -3.21 16.32
CA GLU A 153 7.17 -3.24 15.61
C GLU A 153 7.15 -2.37 14.34
N THR A 154 6.06 -2.32 13.58
CA THR A 154 5.98 -1.40 12.43
C THR A 154 6.00 0.06 12.87
N CYS A 155 5.34 0.38 14.00
CA CYS A 155 5.43 1.69 14.65
C CYS A 155 6.87 2.00 15.08
N LYS A 156 7.56 1.07 15.76
CA LYS A 156 8.95 1.21 16.18
C LYS A 156 9.89 1.49 15.00
N ARG A 157 9.80 0.72 13.92
CA ARG A 157 10.60 0.90 12.70
C ARG A 157 10.39 2.25 12.03
N ARG A 158 9.17 2.79 12.14
CA ARG A 158 8.78 4.09 11.57
C ARG A 158 8.85 5.24 12.57
N LYS A 159 9.31 4.99 13.80
CA LYS A 159 9.39 5.95 14.92
C LYS A 159 8.05 6.62 15.21
N VAL A 160 6.96 5.85 15.12
CA VAL A 160 5.60 6.27 15.45
C VAL A 160 5.30 5.80 16.86
N ASN A 161 4.83 6.70 17.72
CA ASN A 161 4.39 6.33 19.06
C ASN A 161 3.02 5.64 18.98
N VAL A 162 2.87 4.52 19.67
CA VAL A 162 1.61 3.78 19.76
C VAL A 162 1.37 3.33 21.20
N SER A 163 0.13 3.49 21.64
CA SER A 163 -0.35 3.14 22.98
C SER A 163 -1.84 2.82 22.90
N PRO A 164 -2.43 2.15 23.90
CA PRO A 164 -3.88 1.89 23.96
C PRO A 164 -4.73 3.16 23.79
N ASP A 165 -4.21 4.29 24.28
CA ASP A 165 -4.91 5.57 24.28
C ASP A 165 -4.71 6.41 23.02
N SER A 166 -3.93 5.92 22.04
CA SER A 166 -3.55 6.74 20.87
C SER A 166 -4.76 7.27 20.09
N PHE A 167 -5.84 6.47 19.99
CA PHE A 167 -7.08 6.85 19.30
C PHE A 167 -8.01 7.77 20.13
N LYS A 168 -7.66 8.10 21.38
CA LYS A 168 -8.35 9.12 22.18
C LYS A 168 -8.03 10.54 21.71
N ASN A 169 -6.91 10.74 21.00
CA ASN A 169 -6.54 12.04 20.45
C ASN A 169 -7.52 12.46 19.33
N PRO A 170 -8.31 13.55 19.50
CA PRO A 170 -9.32 13.96 18.53
C PRO A 170 -8.71 14.40 17.19
N GLU A 171 -7.43 14.79 17.15
CA GLU A 171 -6.77 15.22 15.92
C GLU A 171 -6.64 14.09 14.89
N TYR A 172 -6.46 12.84 15.32
CA TYR A 172 -6.43 11.71 14.39
C TYR A 172 -7.80 11.49 13.72
N ARG A 173 -8.88 11.60 14.50
CA ARG A 173 -10.25 11.51 13.96
C ARG A 173 -10.50 12.63 12.95
N LYS A 174 -10.17 13.87 13.33
CA LYS A 174 -10.35 15.06 12.48
C LYS A 174 -9.53 14.99 11.19
N ALA A 175 -8.31 14.47 11.24
CA ALA A 175 -7.49 14.28 10.05
C ALA A 175 -8.02 13.15 9.16
N ALA A 176 -8.51 12.06 9.74
CA ALA A 176 -9.02 10.91 9.01
C ALA A 176 -10.41 11.11 8.40
N SER A 177 -11.22 12.04 8.93
CA SER A 177 -12.55 12.36 8.36
C SER A 177 -12.46 13.15 7.06
N LYS A 178 -11.36 13.87 6.85
CA LYS A 178 -11.14 14.64 5.62
C LYS A 178 -11.02 13.70 4.44
N GLY A 179 -11.85 13.93 3.43
CA GLY A 179 -11.79 13.10 2.21
C GLY A 179 -12.63 11.82 2.29
N TYR A 180 -13.48 11.65 3.32
CA TYR A 180 -14.21 10.40 3.52
C TYR A 180 -15.44 10.26 2.60
N GLU A 181 -16.20 11.33 2.38
CA GLU A 181 -17.36 11.34 1.47
C GLU A 181 -16.94 11.04 0.02
N GLN A 182 -15.73 11.43 -0.37
CA GLN A 182 -15.16 11.18 -1.70
C GLN A 182 -14.95 9.69 -2.01
N ILE A 183 -14.97 8.83 -0.99
CA ILE A 183 -14.92 7.38 -1.17
C ILE A 183 -16.22 6.92 -1.84
N GLY A 184 -17.37 7.51 -1.49
CA GLY A 184 -18.67 7.17 -2.05
C GLY A 184 -18.73 7.31 -3.57
N ILE A 185 -18.02 8.30 -4.13
CA ILE A 185 -17.87 8.47 -5.59
C ILE A 185 -17.27 7.21 -6.27
N GLN A 186 -16.39 6.47 -5.57
CA GLN A 186 -15.70 5.30 -6.14
C GLN A 186 -16.49 4.01 -5.98
N ILE A 187 -17.26 3.87 -4.88
CA ILE A 187 -17.91 2.61 -4.50
C ILE A 187 -19.44 2.64 -4.55
N GLY A 188 -20.04 3.83 -4.78
CA GLY A 188 -21.47 4.11 -4.61
C GLY A 188 -21.76 4.66 -3.21
N ASP A 189 -22.41 5.81 -3.12
CA ASP A 189 -22.68 6.52 -1.86
C ASP A 189 -23.51 5.66 -0.89
N GLU A 190 -24.43 4.84 -1.41
CA GLU A 190 -25.25 3.91 -0.64
C GLU A 190 -24.45 2.80 0.05
N THR A 191 -23.22 2.55 -0.39
CA THR A 191 -22.33 1.54 0.18
C THR A 191 -21.34 2.12 1.20
N LEU A 192 -21.22 3.45 1.27
CA LEU A 192 -20.31 4.12 2.19
C LEU A 192 -20.91 4.14 3.61
N PRO A 193 -20.33 3.40 4.58
CA PRO A 193 -20.81 3.46 5.95
C PRO A 193 -20.54 4.83 6.55
N ASN A 194 -21.43 5.28 7.44
CA ASN A 194 -21.25 6.54 8.17
C ASN A 194 -19.87 6.60 8.84
N PHE A 195 -19.20 7.76 8.72
CA PHE A 195 -17.85 7.94 9.24
C PHE A 195 -17.77 7.72 10.76
N ASP A 196 -18.73 8.23 11.52
CA ASP A 196 -18.70 8.14 12.98
C ASP A 196 -18.89 6.71 13.47
N ALA A 197 -19.80 5.97 12.83
CA ALA A 197 -19.95 4.55 13.08
C ALA A 197 -18.67 3.76 12.74
N SER A 198 -18.04 4.07 11.61
CA SER A 198 -16.79 3.44 11.17
C SER A 198 -15.64 3.76 12.14
N TRP A 199 -15.50 5.02 12.53
CA TRP A 199 -14.49 5.46 13.50
C TRP A 199 -14.69 4.81 14.87
N ALA A 200 -15.93 4.76 15.36
CA ALA A 200 -16.26 4.12 16.63
C ALA A 200 -15.91 2.63 16.61
N SER A 201 -16.21 1.93 15.52
CA SER A 201 -15.88 0.51 15.34
C SER A 201 -14.36 0.26 15.41
N ILE A 202 -13.58 1.01 14.62
CA ILE A 202 -12.11 0.82 14.59
C ILE A 202 -11.46 1.21 15.91
N ARG A 203 -11.98 2.25 16.59
CA ARG A 203 -11.49 2.68 17.90
C ARG A 203 -11.79 1.62 18.96
N ALA A 204 -13.02 1.09 19.00
CA ALA A 204 -13.39 0.05 19.94
C ALA A 204 -12.56 -1.23 19.73
N PHE A 205 -12.24 -1.57 18.48
CA PHE A 205 -11.32 -2.67 18.18
C PHE A 205 -9.90 -2.38 18.71
N PHE A 206 -9.35 -1.21 18.39
CA PHE A 206 -8.00 -0.79 18.79
C PHE A 206 -7.81 -0.74 20.32
N GLU A 207 -8.77 -0.18 21.04
CA GLU A 207 -8.73 -0.08 22.51
C GLU A 207 -8.83 -1.45 23.19
N LYS A 208 -9.48 -2.44 22.55
CA LYS A 208 -9.63 -3.82 23.06
C LYS A 208 -8.47 -4.75 22.71
N LEU A 209 -7.52 -4.30 21.90
CA LEU A 209 -6.36 -5.10 21.56
C LEU A 209 -5.58 -5.52 22.83
N PRO A 210 -4.95 -6.71 22.86
CA PRO A 210 -4.24 -7.22 24.02
C PRO A 210 -2.87 -6.54 24.18
N TRP A 211 -2.86 -5.28 24.62
CA TRP A 211 -1.66 -4.44 24.66
C TRP A 211 -0.54 -4.95 25.58
N GLU A 212 -0.89 -5.64 26.66
CA GLU A 212 0.03 -6.16 27.69
C GLU A 212 0.63 -7.53 27.34
N GLN A 213 0.11 -8.22 26.33
CA GLN A 213 0.65 -9.50 25.84
C GLN A 213 1.53 -9.21 24.63
N GLY A 214 2.83 -8.96 24.84
CA GLY A 214 3.75 -8.75 23.73
C GLY A 214 5.15 -8.32 24.13
N ASP A 215 5.71 -8.98 25.14
CA ASP A 215 7.14 -9.04 25.43
C ASP A 215 7.60 -10.51 25.39
#